data_AF-A0A441IE76-F1
#
_entry.id   AF-A0A441IE76-F1
#
_cell.length_a   1.000
_cell.length_b   1.000
_cell.length_c   1.000
_cell.angle_alpha   90.00
_cell.angle_beta   90.00
_cell.angle_gamma   90.00
#
_symmetry.space_group_name_H-M   'P 1'
#
loop_
_entity.id
_entity.type
_entity.pdbx_description
1 polymer ?
#
loop_
_entity_poly.entity_id
_entity_poly.type
_entity_poly.pdbx_seq_one_letter_code
_entity_poly.pdbx_strand_id
1 'polypeptide(L)'
;MNAHTPLPSIVKLPTYVALCGNPKSGKSEAQKILYELYGYEQVDDGFVLREFAVNKLGLSWDDVQTQAGKARFTDILGKNWQNRDILGTLGNQLEDMFGEQIMPFIATRGLDPAKRYSFGSVRKTQGHFFKDAGGVVIQIMNPIAPPSPYAFDKFDHKAVDYTIHNDGLARHLPVEEARADLKTKIVSVMNQVADVSL
;
A
#
# COMPACT_ATOMS: atom_id res chain seq x y z
N MET A 1 -21.55 13.44 -20.30
CA MET A 1 -21.80 13.60 -18.85
C MET A 1 -22.18 12.23 -18.32
N ASN A 2 -21.25 11.50 -17.71
CA ASN A 2 -21.57 10.19 -17.13
C ASN A 2 -22.09 10.43 -15.72
N ALA A 3 -23.38 10.22 -15.53
CA ALA A 3 -24.00 10.24 -14.22
C ALA A 3 -23.31 9.20 -13.34
N HIS A 4 -22.72 9.64 -12.23
CA HIS A 4 -22.38 8.79 -11.12
C HIS A 4 -23.69 8.18 -10.60
N THR A 5 -24.05 6.99 -11.08
CA THR A 5 -25.10 6.20 -10.45
C THR A 5 -24.62 5.87 -9.04
N PRO A 6 -25.29 6.34 -7.99
CA PRO A 6 -24.93 5.97 -6.62
C PRO A 6 -25.04 4.45 -6.51
N LEU A 7 -24.03 3.81 -5.93
CA LEU A 7 -24.11 2.39 -5.60
C LEU A 7 -25.37 2.17 -4.74
N PRO A 8 -26.20 1.14 -5.04
CA PRO A 8 -27.39 0.87 -4.25
C PRO A 8 -27.05 0.67 -2.77
N SER A 9 -27.94 1.15 -1.89
CA SER A 9 -27.78 1.34 -0.44
C SER A 9 -27.62 0.06 0.40
N ILE A 10 -27.23 -1.06 -0.21
CA ILE A 10 -27.11 -2.38 0.44
C ILE A 10 -25.70 -2.97 0.25
N VAL A 11 -24.85 -2.37 -0.60
CA VAL A 11 -23.48 -2.86 -0.80
C VAL A 11 -22.58 -2.42 0.35
N LYS A 12 -22.24 -3.36 1.23
CA LYS A 12 -21.27 -3.13 2.31
C LYS A 12 -19.85 -3.38 1.80
N LEU A 13 -19.12 -2.30 1.50
CA LEU A 13 -17.70 -2.37 1.16
C LEU A 13 -16.83 -2.51 2.42
N PRO A 14 -15.68 -3.21 2.36
CA PRO A 14 -14.79 -3.37 3.49
C PRO A 14 -14.14 -2.04 3.89
N THR A 15 -13.88 -1.89 5.18
CA THR A 15 -13.19 -0.70 5.72
C THR A 15 -11.77 -0.59 5.16
N TYR A 16 -11.08 -1.70 4.96
CA TYR A 16 -9.68 -1.75 4.53
C TYR A 16 -9.50 -2.46 3.19
N VAL A 17 -8.73 -1.84 2.30
CA VAL A 17 -8.19 -2.47 1.08
C VAL A 17 -6.67 -2.44 1.16
N ALA A 18 -6.07 -3.60 1.35
CA ALA A 18 -4.63 -3.81 1.40
C ALA A 18 -4.09 -4.14 0.01
N LEU A 19 -3.14 -3.35 -0.50
CA LEU A 19 -2.51 -3.59 -1.79
C LEU A 19 -1.10 -4.15 -1.63
N CYS A 20 -0.85 -5.29 -2.28
CA CYS A 20 0.47 -5.92 -2.35
C CYS A 20 0.91 -6.10 -3.82
N GLY A 21 2.20 -6.37 -4.02
CA GLY A 21 2.80 -6.52 -5.35
C GLY A 21 4.19 -5.91 -5.45
N ASN A 22 4.92 -6.25 -6.51
CA ASN A 22 6.29 -5.81 -6.72
C ASN A 22 6.43 -4.27 -6.81
N PRO A 23 7.62 -3.71 -6.57
CA PRO A 23 7.93 -2.34 -6.94
C PRO A 23 7.54 -2.08 -8.40
N LYS A 24 6.98 -0.90 -8.69
CA LYS A 24 6.46 -0.51 -10.03
C LYS A 24 5.27 -1.33 -10.53
N SER A 25 4.62 -2.14 -9.68
CA SER A 25 3.43 -2.89 -10.12
C SER A 25 2.18 -2.03 -10.36
N GLY A 26 2.16 -0.78 -9.87
CA GLY A 26 1.02 0.13 -10.04
C GLY A 26 0.14 0.28 -8.80
N LYS A 27 0.55 -0.22 -7.63
CA LYS A 27 -0.19 -0.07 -6.36
C LYS A 27 -0.60 1.36 -6.04
N SER A 28 0.31 2.32 -6.18
CA SER A 28 0.00 3.73 -5.92
C SER A 28 -1.05 4.28 -6.87
N GLU A 29 -1.07 3.82 -8.13
CA GLU A 29 -2.11 4.21 -9.08
C GLU A 29 -3.46 3.54 -8.75
N ALA A 30 -3.43 2.29 -8.31
CA ALA A 30 -4.62 1.61 -7.81
C ALA A 30 -5.20 2.29 -6.55
N GLN A 31 -4.38 2.78 -5.62
CA GLN A 31 -4.85 3.59 -4.48
C GLN A 31 -5.57 4.86 -4.92
N LYS A 32 -5.03 5.58 -5.93
CA LYS A 32 -5.70 6.77 -6.48
C LYS A 32 -7.05 6.43 -7.08
N ILE A 33 -7.12 5.34 -7.86
CA ILE A 33 -8.38 4.89 -8.46
C ILE A 33 -9.41 4.49 -7.38
N LEU A 34 -8.98 3.80 -6.32
CA LEU A 34 -9.84 3.44 -5.19
C LEU A 34 -10.37 4.68 -4.45
N TYR A 35 -9.53 5.71 -4.27
CA TYR A 35 -9.96 7.00 -3.74
C TYR A 35 -10.99 7.67 -4.65
N GLU A 36 -10.68 7.80 -5.94
CA GLU A 36 -11.54 8.48 -6.94
C GLU A 36 -12.92 7.84 -7.09
N LEU A 37 -12.99 6.50 -7.05
CA LEU A 37 -14.23 5.76 -7.32
C LEU A 37 -15.03 5.40 -6.06
N TYR A 38 -14.35 5.12 -4.96
CA TYR A 38 -14.95 4.49 -3.79
C TYR A 38 -14.67 5.24 -2.47
N GLY A 39 -13.89 6.33 -2.51
CA GLY A 39 -13.60 7.16 -1.35
C GLY A 39 -12.64 6.54 -0.33
N TYR A 40 -11.80 5.58 -0.74
CA TYR A 40 -10.77 5.03 0.15
C TYR A 40 -9.64 6.05 0.35
N GLU A 41 -9.48 6.56 1.57
CA GLU A 41 -8.34 7.42 1.92
C GLU A 41 -7.03 6.62 1.83
N GLN A 42 -5.98 7.24 1.30
CA GLN A 42 -4.70 6.57 1.11
C GLN A 42 -3.90 6.65 2.40
N VAL A 43 -3.54 5.49 2.95
CA VAL A 43 -2.65 5.39 4.10
C VAL A 43 -1.26 5.00 3.61
N ASP A 44 -0.26 5.66 4.19
CA ASP A 44 1.13 5.31 4.00
C ASP A 44 1.66 4.63 5.25
N ASP A 45 1.77 3.32 5.17
CA ASP A 45 2.11 2.42 6.27
C ASP A 45 3.51 2.71 6.84
N GLY A 46 4.38 3.35 6.04
CA GLY A 46 5.71 3.77 6.46
C GLY A 46 5.75 5.19 7.02
N PHE A 47 4.63 5.92 7.07
CA PHE A 47 4.58 7.32 7.50
C PHE A 47 5.11 7.47 8.92
N VAL A 48 4.69 6.62 9.86
CA VAL A 48 5.08 6.76 11.28
C VAL A 48 6.58 6.60 11.47
N LEU A 49 7.23 5.67 10.76
CA LEU A 49 8.69 5.53 10.81
C LEU A 49 9.39 6.80 10.31
N ARG A 50 8.89 7.36 9.21
CA ARG A 50 9.46 8.56 8.59
C ARG A 50 9.23 9.80 9.45
N GLU A 51 8.04 9.94 10.00
CA GLU A 51 7.69 11.00 10.94
C GLU A 51 8.56 10.93 12.19
N PHE A 52 8.76 9.75 12.77
CA PHE A 52 9.66 9.57 13.90
C PHE A 52 11.10 10.00 13.55
N ALA A 53 11.62 9.53 12.42
CA ALA A 53 12.97 9.87 11.99
C ALA A 53 13.12 11.39 11.76
N VAL A 54 12.11 12.05 11.19
CA VAL A 54 12.12 13.50 10.99
C VAL A 54 12.05 14.23 12.34
N ASN A 55 11.07 13.90 13.18
CA ASN A 55 10.78 14.65 14.40
C ASN A 55 11.76 14.38 15.54
N LYS A 56 12.46 13.24 15.52
CA LYS A 56 13.27 12.76 16.65
C LYS A 56 14.72 12.49 16.31
N LEU A 57 15.04 12.19 15.05
CA LEU A 57 16.41 11.86 14.62
C LEU A 57 17.05 12.95 13.74
N GLY A 58 16.33 14.04 13.47
CA GLY A 58 16.85 15.20 12.74
C GLY A 58 16.90 15.03 11.22
N LEU A 59 16.23 14.02 10.67
CA LEU A 59 16.09 13.87 9.22
C LEU A 59 15.10 14.90 8.65
N SER A 60 15.25 15.27 7.38
CA SER A 60 14.26 16.04 6.64
C SER A 60 13.23 15.13 5.97
N TRP A 61 12.08 15.70 5.56
CA TRP A 61 11.10 14.96 4.76
C TRP A 61 11.68 14.47 3.41
N ASP A 62 12.61 15.24 2.82
CA ASP A 62 13.30 14.81 1.61
C ASP A 62 14.18 13.57 1.87
N ASP A 63 14.87 13.50 3.02
CA ASP A 63 15.70 12.34 3.41
C ASP A 63 14.92 11.03 3.44
N VAL A 64 13.64 11.10 3.83
CA VAL A 64 12.83 9.91 4.11
C VAL A 64 11.86 9.57 2.96
N GLN A 65 11.54 10.52 2.07
CA GLN A 65 10.61 10.30 0.96
C GLN A 65 11.32 9.95 -0.35
N THR A 66 12.44 10.59 -0.68
CA THR A 66 13.07 10.45 -1.99
C THR A 66 14.15 9.36 -2.01
N GLN A 67 14.42 8.78 -3.18
CA GLN A 67 15.49 7.80 -3.32
C GLN A 67 16.87 8.45 -3.10
N ALA A 68 17.05 9.68 -3.59
CA ALA A 68 18.25 10.46 -3.37
C ALA A 68 18.44 10.79 -1.88
N GLY A 69 17.37 11.23 -1.20
CA GLY A 69 17.40 11.51 0.23
C GLY A 69 17.71 10.28 1.08
N LYS A 70 17.13 9.13 0.74
CA LYS A 70 17.42 7.85 1.42
C LYS A 70 18.86 7.39 1.26
N ALA A 71 19.56 7.84 0.21
CA ALA A 71 20.96 7.50 -0.02
C ALA A 71 21.94 8.41 0.74
N ARG A 72 21.48 9.56 1.26
CA ARG A 72 22.29 10.48 2.08
C ARG A 72 22.60 9.90 3.47
N PHE A 73 23.55 10.53 4.15
CA PHE A 73 24.00 10.15 5.48
C PHE A 73 23.68 11.26 6.49
N THR A 74 23.35 10.85 7.71
CA THR A 74 23.07 11.73 8.85
C THR A 74 23.94 11.29 10.04
N ASP A 75 24.56 12.24 10.73
CA ASP A 75 25.27 11.96 11.99
C ASP A 75 24.26 11.83 13.13
N ILE A 76 24.29 10.68 13.81
CA ILE A 76 23.51 10.42 15.01
C ILE A 76 24.47 9.92 16.07
N LEU A 77 24.69 10.74 17.10
CA LEU A 77 25.58 10.43 18.23
C LEU A 77 27.03 10.13 17.79
N GLY A 78 27.56 10.89 16.83
CA GLY A 78 28.94 10.74 16.35
C GLY A 78 29.15 9.56 15.41
N LYS A 79 28.07 8.94 14.92
CA LYS A 79 28.10 7.90 13.90
C LYS A 79 27.33 8.36 12.67
N ASN A 80 27.95 8.25 11.51
CA ASN A 80 27.28 8.46 10.23
C ASN A 80 26.44 7.24 9.85
N TRP A 81 25.15 7.46 9.67
CA TRP A 81 24.19 6.45 9.24
C TRP A 81 23.60 6.83 7.89
N GLN A 82 23.46 5.87 6.97
CA GLN A 82 22.66 6.10 5.78
C GLN A 82 21.18 6.21 6.17
N ASN A 83 20.46 7.19 5.62
CA ASN A 83 19.06 7.45 5.96
C ASN A 83 18.16 6.23 5.72
N ARG A 84 18.43 5.46 4.65
CA ARG A 84 17.78 4.17 4.40
C ARG A 84 18.00 3.17 5.53
N ASP A 85 19.22 3.07 6.02
CA ASP A 85 19.58 2.11 7.07
C ASP A 85 18.92 2.48 8.40
N ILE A 86 18.77 3.77 8.70
CA ILE A 86 18.01 4.24 9.87
C ILE A 86 16.57 3.72 9.79
N LEU A 87 15.86 4.02 8.69
CA LEU A 87 14.46 3.61 8.52
C LEU A 87 14.30 2.08 8.52
N GLY A 88 15.20 1.37 7.84
CA GLY A 88 15.20 -0.08 7.79
C GLY A 88 15.47 -0.72 9.15
N THR A 89 16.44 -0.20 9.90
CA THR A 89 16.78 -0.70 11.24
C THR A 89 15.64 -0.47 12.22
N LEU A 90 15.04 0.72 12.22
CA LEU A 90 13.88 1.03 13.08
C LEU A 90 12.69 0.11 12.77
N GLY A 91 12.37 -0.07 11.49
CA GLY A 91 11.31 -0.98 11.06
C GLY A 91 11.56 -2.41 11.51
N ASN A 92 12.77 -2.93 11.24
CA ASN A 92 13.15 -4.29 11.64
C ASN A 92 13.09 -4.48 13.17
N GLN A 93 13.58 -3.51 13.96
CA GLN A 93 13.54 -3.62 15.43
C GLN A 93 12.11 -3.67 15.98
N LEU A 94 11.17 -2.91 15.39
CA LEU A 94 9.77 -2.99 15.78
C LEU A 94 9.15 -4.33 15.39
N GLU A 95 9.46 -4.83 14.20
CA GLU A 95 8.98 -6.14 13.73
C GLU A 95 9.56 -7.29 14.56
N ASP A 96 10.83 -7.22 14.97
CA ASP A 96 11.46 -8.22 15.85
C ASP A 96 10.80 -8.25 17.23
N MET A 97 10.36 -7.10 17.74
CA MET A 97 9.76 -6.98 19.07
C MET A 97 8.28 -7.35 19.10
N PHE A 98 7.50 -6.93 18.10
CA PHE A 98 6.04 -7.01 18.10
C PHE A 98 5.47 -7.90 16.99
N GLY A 99 6.31 -8.44 16.12
CA GLY A 99 5.92 -9.21 14.95
C GLY A 99 5.75 -8.35 13.69
N GLU A 100 5.78 -9.00 12.53
CA GLU A 100 5.75 -8.36 11.21
C GLU A 100 4.49 -7.52 10.92
N GLN A 101 3.42 -7.73 11.69
CA GLN A 101 2.14 -7.01 11.58
C GLN A 101 2.12 -5.67 12.35
N ILE A 102 3.21 -5.29 13.00
CA ILE A 102 3.27 -4.04 13.77
C ILE A 102 3.05 -2.79 12.91
N MET A 103 3.56 -2.77 11.66
CA MET A 103 3.39 -1.63 10.76
C MET A 103 1.92 -1.34 10.44
N PRO A 104 1.11 -2.32 9.93
CA PRO A 104 -0.30 -2.07 9.71
C PRO A 104 -1.10 -1.85 11.00
N PHE A 105 -0.70 -2.46 12.12
CA PHE A 105 -1.29 -2.16 13.43
C PHE A 105 -1.12 -0.68 13.80
N ILE A 106 0.09 -0.13 13.68
CA ILE A 106 0.34 1.28 13.99
C ILE A 106 -0.39 2.18 12.97
N ALA A 107 -0.33 1.86 11.68
CA ALA A 107 -0.94 2.67 10.63
C ALA A 107 -2.48 2.74 10.74
N THR A 108 -3.12 1.75 11.35
CA THR A 108 -4.57 1.75 11.58
C THR A 108 -4.99 2.43 12.89
N ARG A 109 -4.05 2.70 13.81
CA ARG A 109 -4.36 3.36 15.08
C ARG A 109 -4.73 4.82 14.85
N GLY A 110 -5.90 5.21 15.38
CA GLY A 110 -6.38 6.59 15.30
C GLY A 110 -7.07 6.93 13.97
N LEU A 111 -7.21 5.97 13.05
CA LEU A 111 -8.06 6.14 11.89
C LEU A 111 -9.53 6.24 12.31
N ASP A 112 -10.31 7.02 11.56
CA ASP A 112 -11.74 7.20 11.79
C ASP A 112 -12.49 5.93 11.35
N PRO A 113 -13.16 5.21 12.27
CA PRO A 113 -13.86 3.97 11.95
C PRO A 113 -15.04 4.17 10.98
N ALA A 114 -15.51 5.39 10.76
CA ALA A 114 -16.56 5.71 9.79
C ALA A 114 -16.05 5.82 8.34
N LYS A 115 -14.73 5.83 8.14
CA LYS A 115 -14.10 5.99 6.82
C LYS A 115 -13.54 4.68 6.28
N ARG A 116 -13.11 4.72 5.03
CA ARG A 116 -12.47 3.59 4.33
C ARG A 116 -11.04 3.95 3.96
N TYR A 117 -10.14 2.97 3.99
CA TYR A 117 -8.71 3.19 3.84
C TYR A 117 -8.05 2.17 2.92
N SER A 118 -7.14 2.65 2.07
CA SER A 118 -6.31 1.81 1.22
C SER A 118 -4.84 1.88 1.63
N PHE A 119 -4.16 0.74 1.69
CA PHE A 119 -2.79 0.61 2.16
C PHE A 119 -1.91 0.12 1.01
N GLY A 120 -0.95 0.94 0.57
CA GLY A 120 -0.23 0.75 -0.70
C GLY A 120 1.03 -0.12 -0.64
N SER A 121 1.44 -0.53 0.57
CA SER A 121 2.79 -1.03 0.83
C SER A 121 2.82 -2.33 1.63
N VAL A 122 1.78 -3.15 1.52
CA VAL A 122 1.63 -4.39 2.28
C VAL A 122 2.69 -5.43 1.88
N ARG A 123 3.45 -5.91 2.88
CA ARG A 123 4.60 -6.81 2.74
C ARG A 123 4.56 -7.93 3.78
N LYS A 124 5.40 -8.94 3.63
CA LYS A 124 5.55 -10.09 4.53
C LYS A 124 4.18 -10.69 4.90
N THR A 125 3.90 -10.93 6.18
CA THR A 125 2.60 -11.41 6.69
C THR A 125 1.57 -10.30 6.95
N GLN A 126 1.85 -9.04 6.62
CA GLN A 126 0.96 -7.89 6.92
C GLN A 126 -0.42 -8.01 6.28
N GLY A 127 -0.56 -8.74 5.16
CA GLY A 127 -1.86 -8.98 4.54
C GLY A 127 -2.85 -9.68 5.49
N HIS A 128 -2.37 -10.59 6.34
CA HIS A 128 -3.20 -11.31 7.30
C HIS A 128 -3.84 -10.38 8.34
N PHE A 129 -3.11 -9.35 8.80
CA PHE A 129 -3.65 -8.34 9.71
C PHE A 129 -4.92 -7.68 9.14
N PHE A 130 -4.89 -7.31 7.85
CA PHE A 130 -6.04 -6.68 7.22
C PHE A 130 -7.20 -7.65 7.02
N LYS A 131 -6.93 -8.93 6.74
CA LYS A 131 -7.97 -9.96 6.67
C LYS A 131 -8.65 -10.17 8.01
N ASP A 132 -7.88 -10.29 9.08
CA ASP A 132 -8.39 -10.47 10.44
C ASP A 132 -9.24 -9.27 10.88
N ALA A 133 -8.96 -8.08 10.35
CA ALA A 133 -9.74 -6.86 10.55
C ALA A 133 -10.98 -6.74 9.61
N GLY A 134 -11.33 -7.77 8.85
CA GLY A 134 -12.46 -7.76 7.90
C GLY A 134 -12.21 -6.94 6.63
N GLY A 135 -10.95 -6.66 6.32
CA GLY A 135 -10.50 -6.05 5.08
C GLY A 135 -10.31 -7.08 3.96
N VAL A 136 -9.89 -6.58 2.80
CA VAL A 136 -9.53 -7.38 1.64
C VAL A 136 -8.10 -7.09 1.20
N VAL A 137 -7.38 -8.12 0.74
CA VAL A 137 -6.03 -7.99 0.19
C VAL A 137 -6.07 -8.23 -1.32
N ILE A 138 -5.62 -7.22 -2.07
CA ILE A 138 -5.57 -7.25 -3.53
C ILE A 138 -4.11 -7.20 -3.98
N GLN A 139 -3.69 -8.21 -4.74
CA GLN A 139 -2.40 -8.21 -5.42
C GLN A 139 -2.50 -7.43 -6.73
N ILE A 140 -1.65 -6.42 -6.90
CA ILE A 140 -1.42 -5.79 -8.19
C ILE A 140 -0.19 -6.43 -8.83
N MET A 141 -0.42 -7.20 -9.89
CA MET A 141 0.62 -7.84 -10.69
C MET A 141 0.86 -7.03 -11.95
N ASN A 142 2.12 -6.74 -12.29
CA ASN A 142 2.47 -6.10 -13.55
C ASN A 142 3.56 -6.94 -14.24
N PRO A 143 3.31 -7.48 -15.44
CA PRO A 143 4.27 -8.36 -16.13
C PRO A 143 5.58 -7.65 -16.54
N ILE A 144 5.60 -6.32 -16.65
CA ILE A 144 6.84 -5.57 -16.94
C ILE A 144 7.60 -5.14 -15.68
N ALA A 145 7.02 -5.36 -14.49
CA ALA A 145 7.66 -5.05 -13.22
C ALA A 145 8.36 -6.30 -12.69
N PRO A 146 9.71 -6.34 -12.65
CA PRO A 146 10.43 -7.52 -12.20
C PRO A 146 10.13 -7.82 -10.72
N PRO A 147 10.24 -9.09 -10.29
CA PRO A 147 10.25 -9.44 -8.88
C PRO A 147 11.31 -8.63 -8.13
N SER A 148 10.97 -8.19 -6.92
CA SER A 148 12.00 -7.56 -6.09
C SER A 148 13.03 -8.59 -5.64
N PRO A 149 14.34 -8.27 -5.69
CA PRO A 149 15.37 -9.13 -5.11
C PRO A 149 15.36 -9.09 -3.58
N TYR A 150 14.67 -8.12 -2.97
CA TYR A 150 14.72 -7.88 -1.53
C TYR A 150 13.63 -8.63 -0.78
N ALA A 151 14.00 -9.34 0.30
CA ALA A 151 13.07 -10.09 1.12
C ALA A 151 11.95 -9.22 1.73
N PHE A 152 12.27 -7.97 2.08
CA PHE A 152 11.31 -7.03 2.67
C PHE A 152 10.25 -6.51 1.67
N ASP A 153 10.43 -6.74 0.35
CA ASP A 153 9.41 -6.45 -0.67
C ASP A 153 8.50 -7.65 -0.97
N LYS A 154 8.84 -8.84 -0.47
CA LYS A 154 7.99 -10.03 -0.61
C LYS A 154 6.76 -9.90 0.27
N PHE A 155 5.70 -10.60 -0.09
CA PHE A 155 4.45 -10.70 0.68
C PHE A 155 3.96 -12.14 0.66
N ASP A 156 3.15 -12.50 1.65
CA ASP A 156 2.55 -13.83 1.72
C ASP A 156 1.34 -13.92 0.77
N HIS A 157 1.50 -14.73 -0.28
CA HIS A 157 0.44 -14.96 -1.27
C HIS A 157 -0.80 -15.62 -0.67
N LYS A 158 -0.70 -16.32 0.47
CA LYS A 158 -1.87 -16.89 1.15
C LYS A 158 -2.83 -15.84 1.71
N ALA A 159 -2.33 -14.62 1.91
CA ALA A 159 -3.15 -13.50 2.33
C ALA A 159 -3.91 -12.85 1.15
N VAL A 160 -3.61 -13.19 -0.11
CA VAL A 160 -4.23 -12.52 -1.28
C VAL A 160 -5.63 -13.06 -1.55
N ASP A 161 -6.62 -12.18 -1.59
CA ASP A 161 -8.00 -12.54 -1.95
C ASP A 161 -8.24 -12.39 -3.45
N TYR A 162 -7.70 -11.33 -4.06
CA TYR A 162 -7.87 -11.02 -5.47
C TYR A 162 -6.56 -10.62 -6.14
N THR A 163 -6.41 -10.94 -7.42
CA THR A 163 -5.28 -10.51 -8.24
C THR A 163 -5.74 -9.67 -9.42
N ILE A 164 -5.15 -8.50 -9.58
CA ILE A 164 -5.35 -7.62 -10.73
C ILE A 164 -4.09 -7.65 -11.59
N HIS A 165 -4.26 -8.03 -12.85
CA HIS A 165 -3.21 -7.96 -13.87
C HIS A 165 -3.16 -6.55 -14.46
N ASN A 166 -2.27 -5.71 -13.96
CA ASN A 166 -1.93 -4.40 -14.53
C ASN A 166 -1.00 -4.56 -15.74
N ASP A 167 -1.57 -5.05 -16.85
CA ASP A 167 -0.85 -5.44 -18.06
C ASP A 167 -1.07 -4.51 -19.25
N GLY A 168 -1.84 -3.42 -19.10
CA GLY A 168 -2.20 -2.54 -20.22
C GLY A 168 -0.98 -2.03 -21.00
N LEU A 169 0.06 -1.58 -20.28
CA LEU A 169 1.32 -1.15 -20.91
C LEU A 169 2.09 -2.32 -21.55
N ALA A 170 2.02 -3.51 -20.97
CA ALA A 170 2.63 -4.71 -21.54
C ALA A 170 1.95 -5.15 -22.85
N ARG A 171 0.66 -4.82 -23.00
CA ARG A 171 -0.12 -4.98 -24.23
C ARG A 171 0.01 -3.79 -25.18
N HIS A 172 0.98 -2.89 -24.95
CA HIS A 172 1.25 -1.70 -25.75
C HIS A 172 0.12 -0.66 -25.81
N LEU A 173 -0.77 -0.65 -24.80
CA LEU A 173 -1.76 0.42 -24.71
C LEU A 173 -1.08 1.76 -24.37
N PRO A 174 -1.58 2.89 -24.89
CA PRO A 174 -1.24 4.22 -24.40
C PRO A 174 -1.47 4.34 -22.88
N VAL A 175 -0.73 5.22 -22.21
CA VAL A 175 -0.78 5.38 -20.73
C VAL A 175 -2.21 5.60 -20.22
N GLU A 176 -2.98 6.47 -20.87
CA GLU A 176 -4.36 6.77 -20.48
C GLU A 176 -5.29 5.55 -20.65
N GLU A 177 -5.10 4.78 -21.73
CA GLU A 177 -5.87 3.55 -21.97
C GLU A 177 -5.47 2.44 -21.00
N ALA A 178 -4.18 2.30 -20.69
CA ALA A 178 -3.69 1.37 -19.67
C ALA A 178 -4.24 1.72 -18.28
N ARG A 179 -4.35 3.02 -17.96
CA ARG A 179 -5.00 3.47 -16.72
C ARG A 179 -6.49 3.15 -16.71
N ALA A 180 -7.20 3.38 -17.82
CA ALA A 180 -8.61 3.04 -17.95
C ALA A 180 -8.87 1.52 -17.84
N ASP A 181 -7.97 0.71 -18.40
CA ASP A 181 -7.97 -0.75 -18.26
C ASP A 181 -7.78 -1.19 -16.80
N LEU A 182 -6.78 -0.65 -16.10
CA LEU A 182 -6.58 -0.89 -14.67
C LEU A 182 -7.82 -0.48 -13.86
N LYS A 183 -8.42 0.68 -14.16
CA LYS A 183 -9.64 1.16 -13.53
C LYS A 183 -10.80 0.18 -13.71
N THR A 184 -10.98 -0.36 -14.91
CA THR A 184 -12.03 -1.34 -15.21
C THR A 184 -11.84 -2.63 -14.42
N LYS A 185 -10.59 -3.10 -14.30
CA LYS A 185 -10.24 -4.29 -13.52
C LYS A 185 -10.46 -4.08 -12.02
N ILE A 186 -10.13 -2.90 -11.49
CA ILE A 186 -10.44 -2.52 -10.10
C ILE A 186 -11.95 -2.55 -9.87
N VAL A 187 -12.76 -1.96 -10.76
CA VAL A 187 -14.22 -2.01 -10.64
C VAL A 187 -14.73 -3.44 -10.62
N SER A 188 -14.23 -4.29 -11.51
CA SER A 188 -14.62 -5.71 -11.56
C SER A 188 -14.31 -6.46 -10.26
N VAL A 189 -13.15 -6.22 -9.64
CA VAL A 189 -12.80 -6.81 -8.34
C VAL A 189 -13.66 -6.24 -7.22
N MET A 190 -13.86 -4.91 -7.18
CA MET A 190 -14.63 -4.28 -6.12
C MET A 190 -16.12 -4.67 -6.15
N ASN A 191 -16.67 -4.99 -7.32
CA ASN A 191 -18.01 -5.56 -7.44
C ASN A 191 -18.08 -6.97 -6.80
N GLN A 192 -17.05 -7.80 -6.98
CA GLN A 192 -16.98 -9.11 -6.32
C GLN A 192 -16.85 -8.98 -4.79
N VAL A 193 -16.03 -8.01 -4.33
CA VAL A 193 -15.87 -7.72 -2.90
C VAL A 193 -17.19 -7.28 -2.26
N ALA A 194 -17.98 -6.48 -2.98
CA ALA A 194 -19.30 -6.02 -2.58
C ALA A 194 -20.29 -7.18 -2.40
N ASP A 195 -20.28 -8.16 -3.31
CA ASP A 195 -21.24 -9.27 -3.33
C ASP A 195 -20.99 -10.31 -2.23
N VAL A 196 -19.74 -10.43 -1.73
CA VAL A 196 -19.36 -11.41 -0.69
C VAL A 196 -19.70 -10.93 0.74
N SER A 197 -20.04 -9.65 0.91
CA SER A 197 -20.29 -9.04 2.22
C SER A 197 -21.77 -9.08 2.66
N LEU A 198 -22.61 -9.88 1.98
CA LEU A 198 -24.01 -10.17 2.29
C LEU A 198 -24.18 -11.58 2.88
#